data_AF-A0A7S2PTZ4-F1
#
_entry.id   AF-A0A7S2PTZ4-F1
#
_cell.length_a   1.000
_cell.length_b   1.000
_cell.length_c   1.000
_cell.angle_alpha   90.00
_cell.angle_beta   90.00
_cell.angle_gamma   90.00
#
_symmetry.space_group_name_H-M   'P 1'
#
loop_
_entity.id
_entity.type
_entity.pdbx_description
1 polymer ?
#
loop_
_entity_poly.entity_id
_entity_poly.type
_entity_poly.pdbx_seq_one_letter_code
_entity_poly.pdbx_strand_id
1 'polypeptide(L)'
;SSVPAMGYTARALERAGATHLAIPCNTAHCFLSELAEWTNLPILDMIDLTIRSVFDMQVSRIGLLATDGTVKIGLYQKVIEQISKELNTRPIGMIVPNAKGQCEVDDCILRIKSGDVGADVQRRLLIEARSLTSR
;
A
#
# COMPACT_ATOMS: atom_id res chain seq x y z
N SER A 1 -9.16 17.48 -2.33
CA SER A 1 -7.88 16.77 -2.13
C SER A 1 -7.58 16.72 -0.63
N SER A 2 -7.07 15.59 -0.11
CA SER A 2 -6.65 15.47 1.29
C SER A 2 -5.29 16.11 1.58
N VAL A 3 -4.59 16.57 0.53
CA VAL A 3 -3.20 17.05 0.60
C VAL A 3 -2.99 18.23 1.53
N PRO A 4 -3.84 19.29 1.55
CA PRO A 4 -3.61 20.40 2.47
C PRO A 4 -3.54 19.97 3.94
N ALA A 5 -4.43 19.07 4.38
CA ALA A 5 -4.43 18.55 5.75
C ALA A 5 -3.16 17.72 6.05
N MET A 6 -2.72 16.90 5.09
CA MET A 6 -1.46 16.15 5.21
C MET A 6 -0.26 17.10 5.29
N GLY A 7 -0.23 18.15 4.46
CA GLY A 7 0.84 19.15 4.45
C GLY A 7 0.94 19.95 5.74
N TYR A 8 -0.20 20.37 6.31
CA TYR A 8 -0.20 21.01 7.64
C TYR A 8 0.35 20.09 8.73
N THR A 9 0.00 18.80 8.67
CA THR A 9 0.49 17.79 9.61
C THR A 9 1.99 17.56 9.44
N ALA A 10 2.48 17.45 8.21
CA ALA A 10 3.91 17.29 7.90
C ALA A 10 4.74 18.44 8.48
N ARG A 11 4.32 19.70 8.26
CA ARG A 11 4.99 20.88 8.84
C ARG A 11 4.92 20.92 10.36
N ALA A 12 3.82 20.42 10.96
CA ALA A 12 3.71 20.34 12.41
C ALA A 12 4.69 19.32 13.00
N LEU A 13 4.84 18.15 12.36
CA LEU A 13 5.82 17.13 12.73
C LEU A 13 7.26 17.62 12.56
N GLU A 14 7.55 18.34 11.46
CA GLU A 14 8.85 18.98 11.24
C GLU A 14 9.21 19.97 12.35
N ARG A 15 8.28 20.85 12.75
CA ARG A 15 8.47 21.75 13.90
C ARG A 15 8.62 21.02 15.23
N ALA A 16 8.04 19.82 15.36
CA ALA A 16 8.18 18.98 16.55
C ALA A 16 9.53 18.21 16.60
N GLY A 17 10.40 18.39 15.60
CA GLY A 17 11.72 17.77 15.55
C GLY A 17 11.76 16.42 14.82
N ALA A 18 10.72 16.07 14.07
CA ALA A 18 10.78 14.91 13.18
C ALA A 18 11.88 15.13 12.13
N THR A 19 12.66 14.08 11.83
CA THR A 19 13.71 14.11 10.80
C THR A 19 13.28 13.42 9.51
N HIS A 20 12.23 12.60 9.57
CA HIS A 20 11.67 11.83 8.47
C HIS A 20 10.16 11.71 8.66
N LEU A 21 9.43 11.46 7.57
CA LEU A 21 8.00 11.21 7.59
C LEU A 21 7.69 9.81 7.05
N ALA A 22 6.75 9.13 7.71
CA ALA A 22 6.18 7.87 7.22
C ALA A 22 4.65 7.99 7.22
N ILE A 23 4.02 7.50 6.16
CA ILE A 23 2.56 7.62 5.97
C ILE A 23 1.94 6.22 6.00
N PRO A 24 1.24 5.84 7.08
CA PRO A 24 0.69 4.50 7.26
C PRO A 24 -0.65 4.33 6.51
N CYS A 25 -0.70 4.70 5.23
CA CYS A 25 -1.91 4.57 4.42
C CYS A 25 -1.55 4.42 2.93
N ASN A 26 -1.83 3.25 2.34
CA ASN A 26 -1.54 2.96 0.93
C ASN A 26 -2.07 4.05 -0.02
N THR A 27 -3.34 4.39 0.09
CA THR A 27 -3.98 5.35 -0.82
C THR A 27 -3.42 6.77 -0.69
N ALA A 28 -2.84 7.13 0.46
CA ALA A 28 -2.21 8.44 0.63
C ALA A 28 -0.92 8.59 -0.20
N HIS A 29 -0.27 7.47 -0.55
CA HIS A 29 0.96 7.48 -1.36
C HIS A 29 0.74 7.98 -2.80
N CYS A 30 -0.51 8.05 -3.27
CA CYS A 30 -0.86 8.73 -4.53
C CYS A 30 -0.43 10.20 -4.56
N PHE A 31 -0.30 10.82 -3.38
CA PHE A 31 -0.08 12.25 -3.24
C PHE A 31 1.33 12.58 -2.75
N LEU A 32 2.28 11.62 -2.77
CA LEU A 32 3.64 11.87 -2.27
C LEU A 32 4.32 13.03 -2.97
N SER A 33 4.23 13.11 -4.30
CA SER A 33 4.84 14.21 -5.07
C SER A 33 4.29 15.57 -4.65
N GLU A 34 2.96 15.69 -4.51
CA GLU A 34 2.31 16.93 -4.08
C GLU A 34 2.64 17.25 -2.61
N LEU A 35 2.70 16.24 -1.75
CA LEU A 35 3.02 16.40 -0.32
C LEU A 35 4.48 16.79 -0.10
N ALA A 36 5.41 16.33 -0.93
CA ALA A 36 6.82 16.69 -0.87
C ALA A 36 7.05 18.19 -1.06
N GLU A 37 6.13 18.91 -1.71
CA GLU A 37 6.19 20.38 -1.84
C GLU A 37 5.89 21.12 -0.51
N TRP A 38 5.38 20.43 0.51
CA TRP A 38 4.98 21.04 1.78
C TRP A 38 6.06 21.03 2.86
N THR A 39 7.10 20.21 2.73
CA THR A 39 8.12 19.97 3.77
C THR A 39 9.44 19.57 3.13
N ASN A 40 10.57 19.87 3.78
CA ASN A 40 11.88 19.39 3.34
C ASN A 40 12.26 18.04 3.95
N LEU A 41 11.44 17.49 4.85
CA LEU A 41 11.71 16.19 5.45
C LEU A 41 11.60 15.08 4.39
N PRO A 42 12.56 14.14 4.36
CA PRO A 42 12.42 12.95 3.54
C PRO A 42 11.15 12.17 3.92
N ILE A 43 10.35 11.82 2.92
CA ILE A 43 9.15 11.00 3.10
C ILE A 43 9.49 9.57 2.66
N LEU A 44 9.28 8.60 3.54
CA LEU A 44 9.44 7.19 3.25
C LEU A 44 8.24 6.70 2.43
N ASP A 45 8.48 6.38 1.16
CA ASP A 45 7.49 5.72 0.30
C ASP A 45 7.37 4.24 0.70
N MET A 46 6.30 3.93 1.42
CA MET A 46 6.03 2.58 1.90
C MET A 46 5.80 1.60 0.75
N ILE A 47 5.28 2.05 -0.39
CA ILE A 47 4.98 1.20 -1.54
C ILE A 47 6.29 0.81 -2.24
N ASP A 48 7.17 1.78 -2.50
CA ASP A 48 8.52 1.54 -3.03
C ASP A 48 9.32 0.59 -2.12
N LEU A 49 9.39 0.90 -0.82
CA LEU A 49 10.11 0.07 0.15
C LEU A 49 9.57 -1.37 0.22
N THR A 50 8.24 -1.52 0.18
CA THR A 50 7.61 -2.85 0.19
C THR A 50 7.99 -3.64 -1.06
N ILE A 51 7.92 -3.03 -2.25
CA ILE A 51 8.22 -3.74 -3.49
C ILE A 51 9.72 -4.04 -3.62
N ARG A 52 10.62 -3.15 -3.21
CA ARG A 52 12.06 -3.46 -3.15
C ARG A 52 12.33 -4.68 -2.28
N SER A 53 11.69 -4.74 -1.10
CA SER A 53 11.80 -5.91 -0.23
C SER A 53 11.29 -7.20 -0.91
N VAL A 54 10.23 -7.11 -1.72
CA VAL A 54 9.73 -8.24 -2.49
C VAL A 54 10.71 -8.69 -3.59
N PHE A 55 11.42 -7.76 -4.25
CA PHE A 55 12.46 -8.11 -5.22
C PHE A 55 13.60 -8.90 -4.57
N ASP A 56 13.99 -8.53 -3.35
CA ASP A 56 15.04 -9.24 -2.60
C ASP A 56 14.62 -10.67 -2.21
N MET A 57 13.31 -10.96 -2.14
CA MET A 57 12.79 -12.32 -1.89
C MET A 57 12.90 -13.25 -3.10
N GLN A 58 13.27 -12.74 -4.28
CA GLN A 58 13.44 -13.51 -5.53
C GLN A 58 12.17 -14.30 -5.95
N VAL A 59 11.00 -13.77 -5.63
CA VAL A 59 9.71 -14.35 -6.05
C VAL A 59 9.30 -13.84 -7.42
N SER A 60 8.61 -14.68 -8.20
CA SER A 60 8.10 -14.29 -9.53
C SER A 60 6.68 -13.74 -9.49
N ARG A 61 5.95 -13.93 -8.38
CA ARG A 61 4.57 -13.49 -8.21
C ARG A 61 4.23 -13.21 -6.75
N ILE A 62 3.39 -12.20 -6.51
CA ILE A 62 2.82 -11.86 -5.20
C ILE A 62 1.30 -11.70 -5.25
N GLY A 63 0.64 -11.94 -4.11
CA GLY A 63 -0.76 -11.61 -3.90
C GLY A 63 -0.92 -10.28 -3.15
N LEU A 64 -1.81 -9.41 -3.61
CA LEU A 64 -2.11 -8.13 -2.95
C LEU A 64 -3.52 -8.16 -2.35
N LEU A 65 -3.59 -8.03 -1.02
CA LEU A 65 -4.81 -7.70 -0.29
C LEU A 65 -4.77 -6.21 0.06
N ALA A 66 -5.61 -5.43 -0.58
CA ALA A 66 -5.72 -3.99 -0.35
C ALA A 66 -7.16 -3.54 -0.60
N THR A 67 -7.47 -2.30 -0.24
CA THR A 67 -8.78 -1.72 -0.59
C THR A 67 -8.97 -1.69 -2.10
N ASP A 68 -10.21 -1.78 -2.56
CA ASP A 68 -10.56 -1.66 -3.98
C ASP A 68 -10.01 -0.37 -4.60
N GLY A 69 -10.07 0.74 -3.86
CA GLY A 69 -9.46 2.00 -4.26
C GLY A 69 -7.95 1.89 -4.50
N THR A 70 -7.22 1.19 -3.63
CA THR A 70 -5.77 0.98 -3.81
C THR A 70 -5.48 0.12 -5.03
N VAL A 71 -6.25 -0.95 -5.23
CA VAL A 71 -6.11 -1.85 -6.38
C VAL A 71 -6.38 -1.12 -7.70
N LYS A 72 -7.45 -0.34 -7.78
CA LYS A 72 -7.86 0.39 -9.00
C LYS A 72 -6.88 1.47 -9.41
N ILE A 73 -6.25 2.16 -8.45
CA ILE A 73 -5.26 3.21 -8.76
C ILE A 73 -3.97 2.62 -9.35
N GLY A 74 -3.72 1.33 -9.09
CA GLY A 74 -2.58 0.61 -9.64
C GLY A 74 -1.23 1.02 -9.02
N LEU A 75 -1.23 1.48 -7.76
CA LEU A 75 -0.01 2.00 -7.10
C LEU A 75 1.11 0.96 -7.10
N TYR A 76 0.83 -0.23 -6.59
CA TYR A 76 1.83 -1.30 -6.50
C TYR A 76 2.29 -1.77 -7.88
N GLN A 77 1.39 -1.87 -8.87
CA GLN A 77 1.75 -2.24 -10.25
C GLN A 77 2.77 -1.26 -10.85
N LYS A 78 2.51 0.05 -10.72
CA LYS A 78 3.40 1.10 -11.24
C LYS A 78 4.79 1.01 -10.62
N VAL A 79 4.86 0.81 -9.29
CA VAL A 79 6.13 0.68 -8.57
C VAL A 79 6.87 -0.60 -8.96
N ILE A 80 6.17 -1.73 -9.12
CA ILE A 80 6.76 -2.97 -9.66
C ILE A 80 7.37 -2.71 -11.04
N GLU A 81 6.63 -2.09 -11.96
CA GLU A 81 7.12 -1.79 -13.31
C GLU A 81 8.34 -0.87 -13.28
N GLN A 82 8.32 0.17 -12.43
CA GLN A 82 9.43 1.09 -12.27
C GLN A 82 10.69 0.37 -11.79
N ILE A 83 10.60 -0.37 -10.67
CA ILE A 83 11.75 -1.08 -10.09
C ILE A 83 12.26 -2.16 -11.06
N SER A 84 11.37 -2.83 -11.79
CA SER A 84 11.77 -3.81 -12.82
C SER A 84 12.65 -3.18 -13.89
N LYS A 85 12.30 -1.97 -14.35
CA LYS A 85 13.08 -1.20 -15.31
C LYS A 85 14.42 -0.75 -14.71
N GLU A 86 14.40 -0.21 -13.49
CA GLU A 86 15.62 0.21 -12.77
C GLU A 86 16.62 -0.95 -12.61
N LEU A 87 16.13 -2.15 -12.28
CA LEU A 87 16.95 -3.34 -12.06
C LEU A 87 17.22 -4.17 -13.33
N ASN A 88 16.71 -3.74 -14.49
CA ASN A 88 16.78 -4.48 -15.75
C ASN A 88 16.35 -5.95 -15.63
N THR A 89 15.21 -6.19 -14.98
CA THR A 89 14.65 -7.52 -14.71
C THR A 89 13.20 -7.62 -15.21
N ARG A 90 12.65 -8.84 -15.20
CA ARG A 90 11.24 -9.05 -15.50
C ARG A 90 10.37 -8.55 -14.35
N PRO A 91 9.20 -7.95 -14.63
CA PRO A 91 8.24 -7.60 -13.61
C PRO A 91 7.75 -8.80 -12.82
N ILE A 92 7.66 -8.62 -11.50
CA ILE A 92 7.00 -9.56 -10.60
C ILE A 92 5.50 -9.53 -10.92
N GLY A 93 4.91 -10.70 -11.15
CA GLY A 93 3.48 -10.80 -11.36
C GLY A 93 2.72 -10.41 -10.09
N MET A 94 1.60 -9.71 -10.23
CA MET A 94 0.73 -9.42 -9.10
C MET A 94 -0.68 -9.93 -9.35
N ILE A 95 -1.21 -10.65 -8.36
CA ILE A 95 -2.59 -11.13 -8.37
C ILE A 95 -3.38 -10.46 -7.25
N VAL A 96 -4.63 -10.14 -7.55
CA VAL A 96 -5.59 -9.56 -6.62
C VAL A 96 -6.80 -10.48 -6.49
N PRO A 97 -7.61 -10.34 -5.42
CA PRO A 97 -8.88 -11.05 -5.30
C PRO A 97 -9.76 -10.85 -6.54
N ASN A 98 -10.62 -11.82 -6.83
CA ASN A 98 -11.68 -11.61 -7.82
C ASN A 98 -12.74 -10.62 -7.27
N ALA A 99 -13.74 -10.25 -8.07
CA ALA A 99 -14.74 -9.27 -7.65
C ALA A 99 -15.43 -9.60 -6.31
N LYS A 100 -15.77 -10.88 -6.07
CA LYS A 100 -16.38 -11.30 -4.80
C LYS A 100 -15.38 -11.21 -3.65
N GLY A 101 -14.17 -11.73 -3.84
CA GLY A 101 -13.11 -11.67 -2.83
C GLY A 101 -12.70 -10.25 -2.49
N GLN A 102 -12.73 -9.32 -3.46
CA GLN A 102 -12.44 -7.91 -3.22
C GLN A 102 -13.51 -7.25 -2.32
N CYS A 103 -14.79 -7.59 -2.51
CA CYS A 103 -15.85 -7.16 -1.58
C CYS A 103 -15.63 -7.68 -0.16
N GLU A 104 -15.18 -8.94 0.00
CA GLU A 104 -14.88 -9.52 1.30
C GLU A 104 -13.68 -8.82 1.98
N VAL A 105 -12.62 -8.53 1.22
CA VAL A 105 -11.44 -7.80 1.71
C VAL A 105 -11.82 -6.39 2.16
N ASP A 106 -12.58 -5.65 1.35
CA ASP A 106 -13.01 -4.29 1.68
C ASP A 106 -13.88 -4.26 2.95
N ASP A 107 -14.84 -5.19 3.08
CA ASP A 107 -15.66 -5.33 4.28
C ASP A 107 -14.80 -5.64 5.52
N CYS A 108 -13.84 -6.55 5.40
CA CYS A 108 -12.91 -6.84 6.49
C CYS A 108 -12.08 -5.61 6.88
N ILE A 109 -11.57 -4.85 5.91
CA ILE A 109 -10.81 -3.61 6.17
C ILE A 109 -11.69 -2.58 6.90
N LEU A 110 -12.96 -2.43 6.49
CA LEU A 110 -13.89 -1.51 7.15
C LEU A 110 -14.20 -1.94 8.58
N ARG A 111 -14.43 -3.24 8.82
CA ARG A 111 -14.66 -3.80 10.16
C ARG A 111 -13.47 -3.58 11.09
N ILE A 112 -12.25 -3.81 10.60
CA ILE A 112 -11.01 -3.53 11.35
C ILE A 112 -10.92 -2.04 11.69
N LYS A 113 -11.22 -1.15 10.74
CA LYS A 113 -11.22 0.30 10.98
C LYS A 113 -12.26 0.73 12.02
N SER A 114 -13.37 0.01 12.15
CA SER A 114 -14.37 0.24 13.21
C SER A 114 -14.04 -0.46 14.53
N GLY A 115 -12.90 -1.16 14.64
CA GLY A 115 -12.44 -1.83 15.86
C GLY A 115 -12.78 -3.32 15.97
N ASP A 116 -13.42 -3.92 14.97
CA ASP A 116 -13.68 -5.36 14.93
C ASP A 116 -12.48 -6.10 14.33
N VAL A 117 -11.69 -6.70 15.20
CA VAL A 117 -10.54 -7.56 14.86
C VAL A 117 -10.77 -9.02 15.26
N GLY A 118 -12.04 -9.42 15.37
CA GLY A 118 -12.45 -10.74 15.84
C GLY A 118 -12.06 -11.89 14.89
N ALA A 119 -12.22 -13.12 15.39
CA ALA A 119 -11.84 -14.34 14.67
C ALA A 119 -12.54 -14.49 13.30
N ASP A 120 -13.75 -13.97 13.13
CA ASP A 120 -14.47 -13.98 11.85
C ASP A 120 -13.76 -13.15 10.77
N VAL A 121 -13.37 -11.91 11.10
CA VAL A 121 -12.61 -11.03 10.19
C VAL A 121 -11.29 -11.68 9.78
N GLN A 122 -10.55 -12.21 10.76
CA GLN A 122 -9.29 -12.90 10.51
C GLN A 122 -9.48 -14.12 9.61
N ARG A 123 -10.52 -14.93 9.85
CA ARG A 123 -10.85 -16.10 9.05
C ARG A 123 -11.17 -15.72 7.61
N ARG A 124 -11.97 -14.67 7.38
CA ARG A 124 -12.34 -14.21 6.04
C ARG A 124 -11.13 -13.70 5.27
N LEU A 125 -10.29 -12.86 5.89
CA LEU A 125 -9.04 -12.42 5.27
C LEU A 125 -8.09 -13.60 4.95
N LEU A 126 -8.02 -14.61 5.81
CA LEU A 126 -7.21 -15.80 5.56
C LEU A 126 -7.74 -16.65 4.38
N ILE A 127 -9.06 -16.75 4.22
CA ILE A 127 -9.67 -17.40 3.06
C ILE A 127 -9.25 -16.68 1.78
N GLU A 128 -9.35 -15.35 1.75
CA GLU A 128 -8.94 -14.55 0.59
C GLU A 128 -7.44 -14.62 0.33
N ALA A 129 -6.59 -14.58 1.37
CA ALA A 129 -5.16 -14.76 1.22
C ALA A 129 -4.81 -16.11 0.58
N ARG A 130 -5.47 -17.19 1.03
CA ARG A 130 -5.26 -18.55 0.48
C ARG A 130 -5.73 -18.66 -0.97
N SER A 131 -6.83 -17.99 -1.33
CA SER A 131 -7.33 -18.01 -2.72
C SER A 131 -6.31 -17.43 -3.72
N LEU A 132 -5.45 -16.52 -3.27
CA LEU A 132 -4.36 -15.97 -4.08
C LEU A 132 -3.21 -16.98 -4.25
N THR A 133 -2.87 -17.75 -3.22
CA THR A 133 -1.76 -18.73 -3.32
C THR A 133 -2.02 -19.85 -4.32
N SER A 134 -3.29 -20.12 -4.65
CA SER A 134 -3.69 -21.15 -5.61
C SER A 134 -3.73 -20.71 -7.08
N ARG A 135 -3.22 -19.52 -7.42
CA ARG A 135 -3.32 -18.91 -8.77
C ARG A 135 -1.98 -18.53 -9.38
#